data_AF-A0AAW1XDB9-F1
#
_entry.id   AF-A0AAW1XDB9-F1
#
_cell.length_a   1.000
_cell.length_b   1.000
_cell.length_c   1.000
_cell.angle_alpha   90.00
_cell.angle_beta   90.00
_cell.angle_gamma   90.00
#
_symmetry.space_group_name_H-M   'P 1'
#
loop_
_entity.id
_entity.type
_entity.pdbx_description
1 polymer ?
#
loop_
_entity_poly.entity_id
_entity_poly.type
_entity_poly.pdbx_seq_one_letter_code
_entity_poly.pdbx_strand_id
1 'polypeptide(L)'
;MGFIMEFAENLVLRLMEDPKERDRKFREHLYAVKDRCEKTKEMWALPLRPYGFWTFERHNSQLRWDAQISQVEGRRDPYDDLLEHSRDTDIGKSK
;
A
#
# COMPACT_ATOMS: atom_id res chain seq x y z
N MET A 1 6.09 42.63 -47.78
CA MET A 1 6.18 41.46 -46.89
C MET A 1 4.87 41.15 -46.14
N GLY A 2 3.77 41.91 -46.29
CA GLY A 2 2.52 41.66 -45.54
C GLY A 2 1.69 40.46 -46.04
N PHE A 3 1.55 40.31 -47.37
CA PHE A 3 0.66 39.30 -47.98
C PHE A 3 1.01 37.84 -47.60
N ILE A 4 2.29 37.50 -47.55
CA ILE A 4 2.74 36.14 -47.19
C ILE A 4 2.47 35.85 -45.71
N MET A 5 2.63 36.86 -44.84
CA MET A 5 2.37 36.73 -43.41
C MET A 5 0.88 36.58 -43.11
N GLU A 6 0.02 37.38 -43.76
CA GLU A 6 -1.43 37.31 -43.62
C GLU A 6 -2.02 35.98 -44.14
N PHE A 7 -1.43 35.45 -45.21
CA PHE A 7 -1.81 34.14 -45.74
C PHE A 7 -1.39 33.00 -44.78
N ALA A 8 -0.17 33.08 -44.25
CA ALA A 8 0.35 32.09 -43.30
C ALA A 8 -0.46 32.07 -42.00
N GLU A 9 -0.85 33.24 -41.47
CA GLU A 9 -1.71 33.34 -40.28
C GLU A 9 -3.09 32.68 -40.50
N ASN A 10 -3.74 32.98 -41.63
CA ASN A 10 -5.04 32.37 -41.95
C ASN A 10 -4.95 30.86 -42.20
N LEU A 11 -3.83 30.38 -42.74
CA LEU A 11 -3.57 28.95 -42.91
C LEU A 11 -3.41 28.26 -41.55
N VAL A 12 -2.65 28.85 -40.63
CA VAL A 12 -2.43 28.33 -39.28
C VAL A 12 -3.74 28.31 -38.48
N LEU A 13 -4.56 29.36 -38.58
CA LEU A 13 -5.86 29.42 -37.90
C LEU A 13 -6.84 28.34 -38.37
N ARG A 14 -6.79 27.94 -39.65
CA ARG A 14 -7.59 26.82 -40.17
C ARG A 14 -7.05 25.44 -39.79
N LEU A 15 -5.77 25.35 -39.48
CA LEU A 15 -5.11 24.12 -39.03
C LEU A 15 -5.25 23.91 -37.52
N MET A 16 -5.69 24.91 -36.76
CA MET A 16 -5.98 24.76 -35.33
C MET A 16 -7.22 23.89 -35.13
N GLU A 17 -7.09 22.90 -34.24
CA GLU A 17 -8.16 21.98 -33.88
C GLU A 17 -9.36 22.75 -33.29
N ASP A 18 -10.59 22.41 -33.71
CA ASP A 18 -11.81 23.05 -33.18
C ASP A 18 -11.87 22.84 -31.65
N PRO A 19 -11.97 23.92 -30.85
CA PRO A 19 -12.04 23.84 -29.39
C PRO A 19 -13.11 22.87 -28.89
N LYS A 20 -14.23 22.72 -29.62
CA LYS A 20 -15.32 21.81 -29.25
C LYS A 20 -14.94 20.34 -29.46
N GLU A 21 -14.23 20.04 -30.54
CA GLU A 21 -13.78 18.68 -30.81
C GLU A 21 -12.69 18.24 -29.83
N ARG A 22 -11.78 19.14 -29.48
CA ARG A 22 -10.78 18.91 -28.43
C ARG A 22 -11.45 18.62 -27.08
N ASP A 23 -12.44 19.42 -26.70
CA ASP A 23 -13.18 19.26 -25.45
C ASP A 23 -13.98 17.94 -25.43
N ARG A 24 -14.55 17.53 -26.58
CA ARG A 24 -15.17 16.20 -26.75
C ARG A 24 -14.17 15.07 -26.53
N LYS A 25 -13.02 15.10 -27.23
CA LYS A 25 -11.96 14.09 -27.09
C LYS A 25 -11.44 13.98 -25.65
N PHE A 26 -11.29 15.13 -24.98
CA PHE A 26 -10.86 15.16 -23.59
C PHE A 26 -11.89 14.53 -22.64
N ARG A 27 -13.20 14.82 -22.83
CA ARG A 27 -14.26 14.18 -22.05
C ARG A 27 -14.30 12.67 -22.26
N GLU A 28 -14.19 12.21 -23.51
CA GLU A 28 -14.13 10.78 -23.84
C GLU A 28 -12.96 10.09 -23.12
N HIS A 29 -11.77 10.70 -23.14
CA HIS A 29 -10.61 10.21 -22.41
C HIS A 29 -10.87 10.14 -20.89
N LEU A 30 -11.50 11.18 -20.32
CA LEU A 30 -11.80 11.26 -18.89
C LEU A 30 -12.76 10.16 -18.46
N TYR A 31 -13.80 9.88 -19.26
CA TYR A 31 -14.73 8.77 -19.01
C TYR A 31 -14.02 7.42 -19.14
N ALA A 32 -13.18 7.21 -20.15
CA ALA A 32 -12.42 5.97 -20.29
C ALA A 32 -11.48 5.70 -19.11
N VAL A 33 -10.85 6.75 -18.55
CA VAL A 33 -10.03 6.63 -17.34
C VAL A 33 -10.89 6.30 -16.12
N LYS A 34 -12.04 6.94 -15.97
CA LYS A 34 -12.98 6.66 -14.87
C LYS A 34 -13.40 5.19 -14.86
N ASP A 35 -13.77 4.64 -16.02
CA ASP A 35 -14.24 3.26 -16.16
C ASP A 35 -13.12 2.25 -15.84
N ARG A 36 -11.86 2.54 -16.24
CA ARG A 36 -10.70 1.71 -15.85
C ARG A 36 -10.47 1.66 -14.35
N CYS A 37 -10.84 2.71 -13.62
CA CYS A 37 -10.66 2.78 -12.17
C CYS A 37 -11.79 2.07 -11.38
N GLU A 38 -12.88 1.67 -12.01
CA GLU A 38 -14.02 1.05 -11.31
C GLU A 38 -13.61 -0.27 -10.63
N LYS A 39 -12.92 -1.15 -11.36
CA LYS A 39 -12.36 -2.40 -10.80
C LYS A 39 -11.38 -2.15 -9.65
N THR A 40 -10.57 -1.11 -9.74
CA THR A 40 -9.63 -0.74 -8.66
C THR A 40 -10.39 -0.27 -7.41
N LYS A 41 -11.46 0.51 -7.59
CA LYS A 41 -12.32 0.94 -6.48
C LYS A 41 -13.05 -0.24 -5.84
N GLU A 42 -13.53 -1.20 -6.62
CA GLU A 42 -14.12 -2.44 -6.10
C GLU A 42 -13.12 -3.22 -5.24
N MET A 43 -11.87 -3.37 -5.71
CA MET A 43 -10.82 -4.01 -4.92
C MET A 43 -10.44 -3.22 -3.66
N TRP A 44 -10.48 -1.89 -3.71
CA TRP A 44 -10.23 -1.03 -2.55
C TRP A 44 -11.38 -1.05 -1.52
N ALA A 45 -12.60 -1.34 -1.97
CA ALA A 45 -13.74 -1.52 -1.09
C ALA A 45 -13.66 -2.83 -0.30
N LEU A 46 -12.84 -3.79 -0.75
CA LEU A 46 -12.54 -4.98 0.03
C LEU A 46 -11.68 -4.59 1.24
N PRO A 47 -12.03 -5.04 2.45
CA PRO A 47 -11.21 -4.76 3.62
C PRO A 47 -9.84 -5.42 3.46
N LEU A 48 -8.75 -4.69 3.81
CA LEU A 48 -7.35 -5.15 3.75
C LEU A 48 -7.14 -6.53 4.38
N ARG A 49 -7.99 -6.87 5.35
CA ARG A 49 -8.13 -8.21 5.92
C ARG A 49 -9.62 -8.53 5.95
N PRO A 50 -10.08 -9.70 5.46
CA PRO A 50 -11.47 -10.09 5.60
C PRO A 50 -11.89 -10.00 7.08
N TYR A 51 -13.07 -9.43 7.32
CA TYR A 51 -13.64 -9.33 8.66
C TYR A 51 -13.53 -10.69 9.35
N GLY A 52 -12.85 -10.71 10.49
CA GLY A 52 -12.67 -11.91 11.31
C GLY A 52 -11.33 -12.63 11.18
N PHE A 53 -10.37 -12.15 10.39
CA PHE A 53 -9.02 -12.72 10.41
C PHE A 53 -8.42 -12.75 11.84
N TRP A 54 -8.60 -11.68 12.62
CA TRP A 54 -8.12 -11.58 14.01
C TRP A 54 -9.07 -12.21 15.03
N THR A 55 -10.28 -12.63 14.61
CA THR A 55 -11.25 -13.33 15.46
C THR A 55 -11.20 -14.85 15.28
N PHE A 56 -10.43 -15.36 14.30
CA PHE A 56 -10.22 -16.80 14.15
C PHE A 56 -9.19 -17.30 15.15
N GLU A 57 -9.64 -18.17 16.05
CA GLU A 57 -8.85 -18.80 17.10
C GLU A 57 -7.61 -19.56 16.56
N ARG A 58 -7.69 -20.09 15.34
CA ARG A 58 -6.57 -20.73 14.62
C ARG A 58 -5.41 -19.78 14.30
N HIS A 59 -5.67 -18.49 14.12
CA HIS A 59 -4.62 -17.49 13.88
C HIS A 59 -4.11 -16.90 15.21
N ASN A 60 -4.94 -16.87 16.26
CA ASN A 60 -4.51 -16.52 17.61
C ASN A 60 -3.78 -17.66 18.34
N SER A 61 -3.92 -18.92 17.91
CA SER A 61 -3.19 -20.03 18.53
C SER A 61 -1.68 -19.89 18.38
N GLN A 62 -1.21 -19.18 17.35
CA GLN A 62 0.21 -18.85 17.18
C GLN A 62 0.69 -17.78 18.15
N LEU A 63 -0.16 -16.87 18.64
CA LEU A 63 0.22 -15.88 19.67
C LEU A 63 0.64 -16.57 20.98
N ARG A 64 0.06 -17.74 21.30
CA ARG A 64 0.49 -18.54 22.46
C ARG A 64 1.91 -19.11 22.27
N TRP A 65 2.26 -19.51 21.05
CA TRP A 65 3.61 -19.97 20.72
C TRP A 65 4.61 -18.82 20.54
N ASP A 66 4.12 -17.61 20.26
CA ASP A 66 4.93 -16.39 20.13
C ASP A 66 5.74 -16.11 21.40
N ALA A 67 5.16 -16.34 22.58
CA ALA A 67 5.86 -16.26 23.87
C ALA A 67 6.96 -17.32 24.06
N GLN A 68 6.93 -18.41 23.28
CA GLN A 68 7.96 -19.46 23.27
C GLN A 68 9.00 -19.25 22.16
N ILE A 69 8.82 -18.27 21.26
CA ILE A 69 9.77 -17.98 20.18
C ILE A 69 11.12 -17.49 20.72
N SER A 70 11.14 -16.84 21.88
CA SER A 70 12.39 -16.44 22.54
C SER A 70 13.26 -17.63 22.92
N GLN A 71 12.69 -18.83 23.12
CA GLN A 71 13.43 -20.03 23.47
C GLN A 71 13.80 -20.91 22.26
N VAL A 72 13.47 -20.49 21.03
CA VAL A 72 13.80 -21.22 19.81
C VAL A 72 15.30 -21.12 19.52
N GLU A 73 15.90 -22.24 19.09
CA GLU A 73 17.32 -22.31 18.71
C GLU A 73 17.66 -21.21 17.68
N GLY A 74 18.62 -20.34 18.01
CA GLY A 74 19.04 -19.20 17.18
C GLY A 74 18.28 -17.88 17.42
N ARG A 75 17.25 -17.86 18.27
CA ARG A 75 16.54 -16.65 18.75
C ARG A 75 16.75 -16.38 20.24
N ARG A 76 17.23 -17.38 20.98
CA ARG A 76 17.59 -17.29 22.40
C ARG A 76 18.72 -16.28 22.62
N ASP A 77 18.51 -15.33 23.53
CA ASP A 77 19.56 -14.43 23.99
C ASP A 77 20.59 -15.24 24.79
N PRO A 78 21.89 -15.22 24.43
CA PRO A 78 22.93 -15.94 25.16
C PRO A 78 23.02 -15.59 26.66
N TYR A 79 22.48 -14.44 27.06
CA TYR A 79 22.53 -13.96 28.45
C TYR A 79 21.32 -14.35 29.30
N ASP A 80 20.23 -14.88 28.71
CA ASP A 80 19.04 -15.28 29.46
C ASP A 80 19.36 -16.39 30.49
N ASP A 81 20.24 -17.34 30.14
CA ASP A 81 20.62 -18.46 31.00
C ASP A 81 21.49 -18.02 32.20
N LEU A 82 22.30 -16.98 31.99
CA LEU A 82 23.12 -16.39 33.05
C LEU A 82 22.26 -15.57 34.02
N LEU A 83 21.22 -14.92 33.51
CA LEU A 83 20.25 -14.17 34.30
C LEU A 83 19.37 -15.09 35.15
N GLU A 84 18.94 -16.24 34.62
CA GLU A 84 18.27 -17.29 35.42
C GLU A 84 19.17 -17.81 36.54
N HIS A 85 20.43 -18.15 36.25
CA HIS A 85 21.37 -18.60 37.28
C HIS A 85 21.65 -17.55 38.36
N SER A 86 21.76 -16.27 38.00
CA SER A 86 21.96 -15.21 38.99
C SER A 86 20.78 -15.09 39.96
N ARG A 87 19.54 -15.19 39.44
CA ARG A 87 18.31 -15.15 40.26
C ARG A 87 18.20 -16.33 41.21
N ASP A 88 18.56 -17.54 40.77
CA ASP A 88 18.54 -18.73 41.62
C ASP A 88 19.57 -18.66 42.76
N THR A 89 20.75 -18.10 42.49
CA THR A 89 21.79 -17.94 43.52
C THR A 89 21.44 -16.89 44.59
N ASP A 90 20.61 -15.90 44.27
CA ASP A 90 20.15 -14.89 45.23
C ASP A 90 19.02 -15.43 46.12
N ILE A 91 18.14 -16.29 45.58
CA ILE A 91 17.10 -16.98 46.38
C ILE A 91 17.73 -17.96 47.38
N GLY A 92 18.83 -18.61 47.00
CA GLY A 92 19.60 -19.51 47.89
C GLY A 92 20.40 -18.82 48.99
N LYS A 93 20.60 -17.49 48.93
CA LYS A 93 21.31 -16.69 49.94
C LYS A 93 20.38 -15.99 50.94
N SER A 94 19.06 -16.04 50.72
CA SER A 94 18.05 -15.49 51.63
C SER A 94 17.58 -16.50 52.69
N LYS A 95 18.52 -17.18 53.36
CA LYS A 95 18.29 -17.97 54.57
C LYS A 95 19.34 -17.64 55.62
#